data_AF-B8LMT8-F1
#
_entry.id   AF-B8LMT8-F1
#
_cell.length_a   1.000
_cell.length_b   1.000
_cell.length_c   1.000
_cell.angle_alpha   90.00
_cell.angle_beta   90.00
_cell.angle_gamma   90.00
#
_symmetry.space_group_name_H-M   'P 1'
#
loop_
_entity.id
_entity.type
_entity.pdbx_description
1 polymer ?
#
loop_
_entity_poly.entity_id
_entity_poly.type
_entity_poly.pdbx_seq_one_letter_code
_entity_poly.pdbx_strand_id
1 'polypeptide(L)'
;MSFEEAASFPLALQTAQEGFDRVNFQRGQSVFIVGGAGGVGSLAIQVKVNTILLPLKTSRNLVPLQNDRVRSFNNTCVVQLAKYVYGASKIATTTSTGKVDFVRQLGADTVIDYTKQSYDQIPQKFDFVFDTVGDSHRSYVVAKEKAKIIDIANPSPHPRAEFFIVTASGSNLERLRGYIECEKLKPVIDPISPYSFSNVMEAFKHIESGRARGKIVISPID
;
A
#
# COMPACT_ATOMS: atom_id res chain seq x y z
N MET A 1 -12.32 12.97 11.42
CA MET A 1 -11.19 12.02 11.37
C MET A 1 -10.62 11.88 12.77
N SER A 2 -10.49 10.66 13.27
CA SER A 2 -9.85 10.36 14.56
C SER A 2 -8.34 10.58 14.49
N PHE A 3 -7.65 10.56 15.64
CA PHE A 3 -6.19 10.66 15.66
C PHE A 3 -5.51 9.45 15.01
N GLU A 4 -6.08 8.26 15.19
CA GLU A 4 -5.61 7.00 14.64
C GLU A 4 -5.72 7.03 13.12
N GLU A 5 -6.86 7.50 12.62
CA GLU A 5 -7.10 7.75 11.20
C GLU A 5 -6.09 8.74 10.63
N ALA A 6 -5.90 9.88 11.30
CA ALA A 6 -4.95 10.92 10.90
C ALA A 6 -3.50 10.41 10.85
N ALA A 7 -3.09 9.55 11.78
CA ALA A 7 -1.75 8.99 11.83
C ALA A 7 -1.53 7.92 10.75
N SER A 8 -2.55 7.13 10.44
CA SER A 8 -2.47 5.97 9.55
C SER A 8 -2.24 6.32 8.06
N PHE A 9 -2.54 7.56 7.68
CA PHE A 9 -2.85 7.91 6.30
C PHE A 9 -1.72 8.60 5.51
N PRO A 10 -0.98 9.60 6.07
CA PRO A 10 -0.15 10.50 5.26
C PRO A 10 0.95 9.84 4.46
N LEU A 11 1.73 8.94 5.07
CA LEU A 11 2.84 8.27 4.38
C LEU A 11 2.33 7.36 3.27
N ALA A 12 1.29 6.57 3.56
CA ALA A 12 0.70 5.65 2.60
C ALA A 12 0.17 6.38 1.36
N LEU A 13 -0.52 7.48 1.62
CA LEU A 13 -1.15 8.26 0.58
C LEU A 13 -0.11 8.96 -0.31
N GLN A 14 0.93 9.54 0.27
CA GLN A 14 1.97 10.24 -0.48
C GLN A 14 2.86 9.30 -1.31
N THR A 15 3.22 8.12 -0.81
CA THR A 15 3.95 7.14 -1.64
C THR A 15 3.10 6.68 -2.82
N ALA A 16 1.80 6.42 -2.59
CA ALA A 16 0.93 6.00 -3.67
C ALA A 16 0.79 7.11 -4.73
N GLN A 17 0.56 8.35 -4.30
CA GLN A 17 0.49 9.52 -5.18
C GLN A 17 1.79 9.71 -5.99
N GLU A 18 2.95 9.67 -5.34
CA GLU A 18 4.26 9.77 -6.01
C GLU A 18 4.45 8.67 -7.07
N GLY A 19 3.99 7.44 -6.78
CA GLY A 19 4.03 6.34 -7.75
C GLY A 19 3.21 6.63 -9.01
N PHE A 20 2.00 7.18 -8.86
CA PHE A 20 1.19 7.60 -10.00
C PHE A 20 1.79 8.81 -10.75
N ASP A 21 2.37 9.77 -10.03
CA ASP A 21 2.99 10.97 -10.61
C ASP A 21 4.25 10.58 -11.43
N ARG A 22 5.10 9.66 -10.96
CA ARG A 22 6.31 9.16 -11.67
C ARG A 22 6.02 8.46 -12.99
N VAL A 23 4.86 7.82 -13.09
CA VAL A 23 4.42 7.18 -14.33
C VAL A 23 3.60 8.11 -15.21
N ASN A 24 3.40 9.37 -14.78
CA ASN A 24 2.56 10.36 -15.43
C ASN A 24 1.18 9.76 -15.79
N PHE A 25 0.56 9.11 -14.81
CA PHE A 25 -0.69 8.38 -15.04
C PHE A 25 -1.79 9.31 -15.55
N GLN A 26 -2.42 8.91 -16.65
CA GLN A 26 -3.48 9.66 -17.31
C GLN A 26 -4.85 9.05 -17.00
N ARG A 27 -5.85 9.92 -16.86
CA ARG A 27 -7.24 9.48 -16.67
C ARG A 27 -7.66 8.53 -17.78
N GLY A 28 -8.35 7.46 -17.41
CA GLY A 28 -8.78 6.41 -18.34
C GLY A 28 -7.73 5.32 -18.61
N GLN A 29 -6.51 5.42 -18.07
CA GLN A 29 -5.57 4.30 -18.06
C GLN A 29 -6.00 3.20 -17.07
N SER A 30 -5.50 1.98 -17.29
CA SER A 30 -5.74 0.85 -16.39
C SER A 30 -4.54 0.61 -15.45
N VAL A 31 -4.82 0.19 -14.22
CA VAL A 31 -3.79 -0.10 -13.21
C VAL A 31 -3.98 -1.50 -12.62
N PHE A 32 -2.86 -2.19 -12.44
CA PHE A 32 -2.78 -3.44 -11.68
C PHE A 32 -2.01 -3.21 -10.38
N ILE A 33 -2.62 -3.54 -9.25
CA ILE A 33 -2.05 -3.32 -7.92
C ILE A 33 -1.79 -4.68 -7.29
N VAL A 34 -0.53 -5.04 -7.07
CA VAL A 34 -0.20 -6.29 -6.38
C VAL A 34 -0.49 -6.09 -4.89
N GLY A 35 -1.33 -6.93 -4.28
CA GLY A 35 -1.58 -6.95 -2.83
C GLY A 35 -2.55 -5.89 -2.29
N GLY A 36 -3.63 -5.53 -2.99
CA GLY A 36 -4.48 -4.36 -2.70
C GLY A 36 -5.12 -4.27 -1.31
N ALA A 37 -5.19 -5.37 -0.55
CA ALA A 37 -5.77 -5.38 0.80
C ALA A 37 -4.74 -5.12 1.93
N GLY A 38 -3.45 -5.11 1.60
CA GLY A 38 -2.37 -5.02 2.59
C GLY A 38 -2.32 -3.67 3.29
N GLY A 39 -1.77 -3.65 4.51
CA GLY A 39 -1.37 -2.43 5.20
C GLY A 39 -0.34 -2.60 6.30
N VAL A 40 0.57 -3.53 6.08
CA VAL A 40 1.58 -3.96 7.04
C VAL A 40 2.95 -3.33 6.78
N GLY A 41 3.08 -2.04 7.05
CA GLY A 41 4.36 -1.35 6.83
C GLY A 41 5.35 -1.79 7.91
N SER A 42 6.35 -2.61 7.59
CA SER A 42 7.46 -2.86 8.51
C SER A 42 8.45 -1.69 8.62
N LEU A 43 8.28 -0.65 7.79
CA LEU A 43 9.11 0.55 7.81
C LEU A 43 8.43 1.77 8.46
N ALA A 44 7.18 1.67 8.91
CA ALA A 44 6.49 2.80 9.53
C ALA A 44 5.53 2.32 10.62
N ILE A 45 6.07 2.04 11.81
CA ILE A 45 5.27 2.21 13.03
C ILE A 45 5.02 3.72 13.13
N GLN A 46 3.83 4.16 12.74
CA GLN A 46 3.42 5.54 12.96
C GLN A 46 2.99 5.65 14.42
N VAL A 47 3.93 6.02 15.29
CA VAL A 47 3.63 6.32 16.69
C VAL A 47 2.83 7.63 16.72
N LYS A 48 1.70 7.65 17.46
CA LYS A 48 0.88 8.86 17.69
C LYS A 48 1.63 9.87 18.57
N VAL A 49 2.65 10.50 18.01
CA VAL A 49 3.23 11.74 18.52
C VAL A 49 3.40 12.64 17.32
N ASN A 50 2.87 13.86 17.41
CA ASN A 50 2.87 14.90 16.40
C ASN A 50 4.15 14.85 15.53
N THR A 51 4.03 14.32 14.31
CA THR A 51 5.12 14.20 13.30
C THR A 51 6.45 13.66 13.81
N ILE A 52 6.57 12.35 14.09
CA ILE A 52 7.88 11.68 14.12
C ILE A 52 7.80 10.36 13.35
N LEU A 53 8.28 10.37 12.10
CA LEU A 53 8.84 9.18 11.48
C LEU A 53 10.11 8.89 12.28
N LEU A 54 10.13 7.85 13.12
CA LEU A 54 11.37 7.41 13.74
C LEU A 54 12.23 6.75 12.65
N PRO A 55 13.37 7.34 12.23
CA PRO A 55 14.36 6.55 11.53
C PRO A 55 14.90 5.55 12.55
N LEU A 56 14.55 4.27 12.42
CA LEU A 56 15.30 3.21 13.07
C LEU A 56 16.70 3.16 12.43
N LYS A 57 17.60 4.05 12.87
CA LYS A 57 19.02 3.92 12.63
C LYS A 57 19.72 3.52 13.93
N THR A 58 20.46 2.42 13.78
CA THR A 58 21.61 1.97 14.58
C THR A 58 21.34 1.50 16.01
N SER A 59 20.86 0.25 16.12
CA SER A 59 21.44 -0.67 17.11
C SER A 59 22.14 -1.80 16.37
N ARG A 60 23.44 -2.00 16.63
CA ARG A 60 24.31 -2.98 15.93
C ARG A 60 23.90 -4.45 16.14
N ASN A 61 22.79 -4.71 16.83
CA ASN A 61 22.28 -6.04 17.15
C ASN A 61 20.82 -6.28 16.71
N LEU A 62 20.27 -5.48 15.79
CA LEU A 62 19.05 -5.90 15.10
C LEU A 62 19.43 -6.97 14.09
N VAL A 63 19.13 -8.22 14.42
CA VAL A 63 19.05 -9.30 13.44
C VAL A 63 18.20 -8.76 12.29
N PRO A 64 18.71 -8.71 11.04
CA PRO A 64 17.87 -8.27 9.94
C PRO A 64 16.64 -9.19 9.94
N LEU A 65 15.45 -8.62 10.05
CA LEU A 65 14.20 -9.34 9.78
C LEU A 65 14.22 -9.69 8.29
N GLN A 66 14.96 -10.75 7.96
CA GLN A 66 15.08 -11.45 6.69
C GLN A 66 13.88 -12.39 6.48
N ASN A 67 12.72 -12.05 7.06
CA ASN A 67 11.49 -12.76 6.77
C ASN A 67 10.78 -11.96 5.67
N ASP A 68 10.87 -12.44 4.43
CA ASP A 68 10.23 -11.86 3.23
C ASP A 68 8.70 -11.70 3.37
N ARG A 69 8.10 -12.21 4.45
CA ARG A 69 6.67 -12.20 4.72
C ARG A 69 6.13 -10.95 5.45
N VAL A 70 7.00 -10.01 5.88
CA VAL A 70 6.57 -8.87 6.71
C VAL A 70 7.00 -7.54 6.11
N ARG A 71 6.56 -7.24 4.88
CA ARG A 71 6.77 -5.95 4.22
C ARG A 71 5.57 -5.67 3.31
N SER A 72 4.56 -4.96 3.80
CA SER A 72 3.39 -4.59 3.00
C SER A 72 3.02 -3.13 3.22
N PHE A 73 3.10 -2.35 2.17
CA PHE A 73 2.60 -0.99 2.22
C PHE A 73 1.06 -0.98 2.43
N ASN A 74 0.48 0.16 2.83
CA ASN A 74 -1.00 0.25 2.82
C ASN A 74 -1.47 0.48 1.41
N ASN A 75 -1.96 -0.60 0.83
CA ASN A 75 -2.31 -0.69 -0.57
C ASN A 75 -3.76 -0.28 -0.81
N THR A 76 -4.55 -0.14 0.26
CA THR A 76 -5.92 0.36 0.20
C THR A 76 -5.98 1.79 -0.31
N CYS A 77 -4.96 2.60 0.00
CA CYS A 77 -4.81 3.97 -0.51
C CYS A 77 -4.56 3.97 -2.04
N VAL A 78 -3.81 2.99 -2.55
CA VAL A 78 -3.51 2.88 -4.00
C VAL A 78 -4.80 2.62 -4.77
N VAL A 79 -5.65 1.71 -4.29
CA VAL A 79 -6.96 1.40 -4.91
C VAL A 79 -7.86 2.65 -4.92
N GLN A 80 -7.97 3.32 -3.78
CA GLN A 80 -8.82 4.52 -3.66
C GLN A 80 -8.29 5.68 -4.52
N LEU A 81 -6.97 5.93 -4.55
CA LEU A 81 -6.37 6.97 -5.39
C LEU A 81 -6.60 6.69 -6.87
N ALA A 82 -6.39 5.45 -7.31
CA ALA A 82 -6.65 5.04 -8.69
C ALA A 82 -8.08 5.37 -9.10
N LYS A 83 -9.06 5.11 -8.22
CA LYS A 83 -10.48 5.34 -8.50
C LYS A 83 -10.85 6.81 -8.47
N TYR A 84 -10.56 7.48 -7.36
CA TYR A 84 -11.18 8.76 -7.03
C TYR A 84 -10.37 9.97 -7.46
N VAL A 85 -9.04 9.84 -7.54
CA VAL A 85 -8.13 10.95 -7.86
C VAL A 85 -7.66 10.85 -9.31
N TYR A 86 -7.15 9.69 -9.71
CA TYR A 86 -6.58 9.49 -11.04
C TYR A 86 -7.58 9.02 -12.09
N GLY A 87 -8.78 8.59 -11.69
CA GLY A 87 -9.86 8.22 -12.60
C GLY A 87 -9.46 7.08 -13.55
N ALA A 88 -8.82 6.05 -13.02
CA ALA A 88 -8.48 4.84 -13.76
C ALA A 88 -9.74 4.22 -14.38
N SER A 89 -9.64 3.78 -15.64
CA SER A 89 -10.76 3.10 -16.32
C SER A 89 -10.98 1.68 -15.81
N LYS A 90 -9.91 1.07 -15.30
CA LYS A 90 -9.91 -0.29 -14.78
C LYS A 90 -8.88 -0.44 -13.67
N ILE A 91 -9.31 -0.96 -12.54
CA ILE A 91 -8.48 -1.23 -11.36
C ILE A 91 -8.51 -2.72 -11.09
N ALA A 92 -7.38 -3.40 -11.29
CA ALA A 92 -7.21 -4.80 -10.93
C ALA A 92 -6.28 -4.94 -9.73
N THR A 93 -6.53 -5.93 -8.87
CA THR A 93 -5.65 -6.19 -7.74
C THR A 93 -5.60 -7.65 -7.32
N THR A 94 -4.53 -8.06 -6.64
CA THR A 94 -4.42 -9.38 -6.01
C THR A 94 -4.70 -9.32 -4.52
N THR A 95 -5.39 -10.33 -3.98
CA THR A 95 -5.61 -10.51 -2.54
C THR A 95 -5.99 -11.95 -2.21
N SER A 96 -6.07 -12.33 -0.93
CA SER A 96 -6.58 -13.63 -0.50
C SER A 96 -8.11 -13.66 -0.47
N THR A 97 -8.70 -14.86 -0.58
CA THR A 97 -10.16 -15.07 -0.62
C THR A 97 -10.94 -14.23 0.40
N GLY A 98 -10.53 -14.25 1.67
CA GLY A 98 -11.25 -13.57 2.75
C GLY A 98 -11.27 -12.04 2.64
N LYS A 99 -10.45 -11.46 1.75
CA LYS A 99 -10.29 -10.00 1.56
C LYS A 99 -10.79 -9.54 0.18
N VAL A 100 -11.38 -10.43 -0.62
CA VAL A 100 -11.84 -10.10 -1.99
C VAL A 100 -12.92 -9.03 -1.96
N ASP A 101 -13.97 -9.19 -1.16
CA ASP A 101 -15.06 -8.20 -1.12
C ASP A 101 -14.62 -6.87 -0.49
N PHE A 102 -13.69 -6.94 0.45
CA PHE A 102 -13.08 -5.76 1.05
C PHE A 102 -12.39 -4.88 -0.01
N VAL A 103 -11.56 -5.44 -0.89
CA VAL A 103 -10.89 -4.61 -1.92
C VAL A 103 -11.84 -4.14 -3.03
N ARG A 104 -12.95 -4.85 -3.28
CA ARG A 104 -14.00 -4.37 -4.19
C ARG A 104 -14.68 -3.12 -3.64
N GLN A 105 -14.99 -3.11 -2.34
CA GLN A 105 -15.57 -1.93 -1.67
C GLN A 105 -14.65 -0.71 -1.73
N LEU A 106 -13.33 -0.91 -1.79
CA LEU A 106 -12.35 0.17 -1.98
C LEU A 106 -12.30 0.73 -3.41
N GLY A 107 -12.89 0.02 -4.39
CA GLY A 107 -12.96 0.46 -5.79
C GLY A 107 -12.27 -0.46 -6.80
N ALA A 108 -11.81 -1.65 -6.41
CA ALA A 108 -11.25 -2.61 -7.37
C ALA A 108 -12.34 -3.21 -8.28
N ASP A 109 -12.15 -3.12 -9.61
CA ASP A 109 -13.08 -3.67 -10.60
C ASP A 109 -12.81 -5.15 -10.90
N THR A 110 -11.55 -5.59 -10.79
CA THR A 110 -11.14 -6.98 -10.97
C THR A 110 -10.27 -7.41 -9.80
N VAL A 111 -10.57 -8.56 -9.22
CA VAL A 111 -9.80 -9.10 -8.09
C VAL A 111 -9.30 -10.49 -8.43
N ILE A 112 -7.99 -10.66 -8.37
CA ILE A 112 -7.30 -11.93 -8.54
C ILE A 112 -7.11 -12.51 -7.15
N ASP A 113 -7.92 -13.53 -6.83
CA ASP A 113 -7.74 -14.32 -5.63
C ASP A 113 -6.53 -15.25 -5.83
N TYR A 114 -5.37 -14.86 -5.30
CA TYR A 114 -4.11 -15.59 -5.50
C TYR A 114 -4.14 -17.00 -4.89
N THR A 115 -5.12 -17.30 -4.03
CA THR A 115 -5.31 -18.65 -3.46
C THR A 115 -6.00 -19.60 -4.44
N LYS A 116 -6.58 -19.08 -5.53
CA LYS A 116 -7.35 -19.84 -6.54
C LYS A 116 -6.73 -19.80 -7.92
N GLN A 117 -6.12 -18.68 -8.29
CA GLN A 117 -5.50 -18.49 -9.60
C GLN A 117 -4.33 -17.53 -9.50
N SER A 118 -3.36 -17.69 -10.40
CA SER A 118 -2.25 -16.77 -10.50
C SER A 118 -2.54 -15.67 -11.52
N TYR A 119 -2.00 -14.47 -11.30
CA TYR A 119 -2.27 -13.32 -12.18
C TYR A 119 -1.57 -13.43 -13.54
N ASP A 120 -0.55 -14.27 -13.68
CA ASP A 120 0.12 -14.55 -14.95
C ASP A 120 -0.80 -15.30 -15.94
N GLN A 121 -1.86 -15.93 -15.44
CA GLN A 121 -2.86 -16.64 -16.24
C GLN A 121 -3.94 -15.73 -16.82
N ILE A 122 -3.97 -14.45 -16.43
CA ILE A 122 -4.98 -13.51 -16.95
C ILE A 122 -4.49 -12.91 -18.28
N PRO A 123 -5.35 -12.81 -19.31
CA PRO A 123 -4.94 -12.24 -20.60
C PRO A 123 -4.83 -10.71 -20.57
N GLN A 124 -5.46 -10.05 -19.60
CA GLN A 124 -5.49 -8.59 -19.53
C GLN A 124 -4.11 -8.00 -19.19
N LYS A 125 -3.75 -6.92 -19.88
CA LYS A 125 -2.54 -6.12 -19.62
C LYS A 125 -2.90 -4.71 -19.21
N PHE A 126 -2.08 -4.11 -18.35
CA PHE A 126 -2.35 -2.83 -17.69
C PHE A 126 -1.35 -1.75 -18.09
N ASP A 127 -1.81 -0.50 -18.14
CA ASP A 127 -0.97 0.68 -18.46
C ASP A 127 0.03 1.00 -17.34
N PHE A 128 -0.28 0.57 -16.12
CA PHE A 128 0.56 0.74 -14.94
C PHE A 128 0.47 -0.49 -14.03
N VAL A 129 1.62 -0.96 -13.53
CA VAL A 129 1.69 -1.97 -12.47
C VAL A 129 2.30 -1.34 -11.22
N PHE A 130 1.55 -1.38 -10.13
CA PHE A 130 1.98 -0.94 -8.81
C PHE A 130 2.24 -2.18 -7.95
N ASP A 131 3.51 -2.55 -7.82
CA ASP A 131 3.96 -3.67 -6.99
C ASP A 131 4.29 -3.19 -5.58
N THR A 132 3.66 -3.83 -4.61
CA THR A 132 3.80 -3.50 -3.18
C THR A 132 4.31 -4.68 -2.37
N VAL A 133 4.55 -5.81 -3.04
CA VAL A 133 5.00 -7.07 -2.47
C VAL A 133 6.50 -7.27 -2.73
N GLY A 134 7.02 -6.69 -3.81
CA GLY A 134 8.43 -6.81 -4.19
C GLY A 134 8.70 -7.93 -5.19
N ASP A 135 7.68 -8.31 -5.97
CA ASP A 135 7.72 -9.43 -6.93
C ASP A 135 7.65 -8.90 -8.37
N SER A 136 8.25 -7.73 -8.62
CA SER A 136 8.19 -7.05 -9.92
C SER A 136 8.88 -7.82 -11.06
N HIS A 137 9.77 -8.77 -10.74
CA HIS A 137 10.28 -9.74 -11.71
C HIS A 137 9.25 -10.77 -12.17
N ARG A 138 8.06 -10.83 -11.55
CA ARG A 138 6.91 -11.61 -12.01
C ARG A 138 5.74 -10.72 -12.41
N SER A 139 5.43 -9.68 -11.65
CA SER A 139 4.28 -8.81 -11.95
C SER A 139 4.44 -8.01 -13.26
N TYR A 140 5.65 -7.92 -13.83
CA TYR A 140 5.86 -7.34 -15.16
C TYR A 140 5.04 -8.01 -16.28
N VAL A 141 4.65 -9.28 -16.10
CA VAL A 141 3.90 -10.02 -17.13
C VAL A 141 2.53 -9.45 -17.36
N VAL A 142 1.92 -8.76 -16.39
CA VAL A 142 0.62 -8.10 -16.55
C VAL A 142 0.74 -6.65 -17.02
N ALA A 143 1.97 -6.14 -17.16
CA ALA A 143 2.20 -4.82 -17.72
C ALA A 143 2.08 -4.85 -19.26
N LYS A 144 1.52 -3.80 -19.87
CA LYS A 144 1.69 -3.56 -21.31
C LYS A 144 3.18 -3.37 -21.63
N GLU A 145 3.56 -3.54 -22.90
CA GLU A 145 4.96 -3.54 -23.35
C GLU A 145 5.77 -2.31 -22.90
N LYS A 146 5.12 -1.12 -22.93
CA LYS A 146 5.72 0.17 -22.53
C LYS A 146 5.28 0.67 -21.16
N ALA A 147 4.46 -0.11 -20.44
CA ALA A 147 4.01 0.27 -19.11
C ALA A 147 5.19 0.27 -18.14
N LYS A 148 5.26 1.31 -17.32
CA LYS A 148 6.18 1.38 -16.18
C LYS A 148 5.65 0.52 -15.04
N ILE A 149 6.59 0.02 -14.24
CA ILE A 149 6.29 -0.72 -13.02
C ILE A 149 6.88 0.09 -11.87
N ILE A 150 6.07 0.38 -10.86
CA ILE A 150 6.56 0.94 -9.61
C ILE A 150 6.61 -0.19 -8.60
N ASP A 151 7.79 -0.46 -8.06
CA ASP A 151 7.98 -1.38 -6.94
C ASP A 151 8.37 -0.56 -5.72
N ILE A 152 7.57 -0.59 -4.66
CA ILE A 152 7.84 0.17 -3.43
C ILE A 152 8.33 -0.72 -2.29
N ALA A 153 8.41 -2.04 -2.50
CA ALA A 153 8.87 -2.95 -1.48
C ALA A 153 10.39 -3.05 -1.50
N ASN A 154 10.99 -3.22 -2.68
CA ASN A 154 12.44 -3.32 -2.84
C ASN A 154 12.91 -2.80 -4.22
N PRO A 155 14.19 -2.44 -4.37
CA PRO A 155 14.80 -2.26 -5.69
C PRO A 155 14.64 -3.52 -6.53
N SER A 156 14.11 -3.34 -7.74
CA SER A 156 13.85 -4.45 -8.66
C SER A 156 15.02 -4.68 -9.62
N PRO A 157 15.35 -5.93 -9.96
CA PRO A 157 16.28 -6.23 -11.05
C PRO A 157 15.65 -6.03 -12.44
N HIS A 158 14.32 -5.85 -12.53
CA HIS A 158 13.65 -5.73 -13.81
C HIS A 158 13.83 -4.30 -14.40
N PRO A 159 14.28 -4.15 -15.66
CA PRO A 159 14.69 -2.84 -16.21
C PRO A 159 13.57 -1.81 -16.36
N ARG A 160 12.29 -2.25 -16.39
CA ARG A 160 11.10 -1.35 -16.40
C ARG A 160 10.56 -1.03 -15.01
N ALA A 161 11.13 -1.61 -13.96
CA ALA A 161 10.69 -1.41 -12.60
C ALA A 161 11.54 -0.32 -11.93
N GLU A 162 10.85 0.65 -11.34
CA GLU A 162 11.46 1.76 -10.63
C GLU A 162 11.08 1.67 -9.14
N PHE A 163 12.09 1.78 -8.28
CA PHE A 163 11.93 1.88 -6.83
C PHE A 163 12.27 3.30 -6.38
N PHE A 164 11.50 3.82 -5.42
CA PHE A 164 11.76 5.11 -4.83
C PHE A 164 11.38 5.13 -3.35
N ILE A 165 11.93 6.13 -2.64
CA ILE A 165 11.56 6.45 -1.27
C ILE A 165 10.90 7.82 -1.30
N VAL A 166 9.68 7.91 -0.79
CA VAL A 166 8.95 9.18 -0.73
C VAL A 166 9.59 10.09 0.33
N THR A 167 9.72 11.38 0.00
CA THR A 167 9.94 12.42 1.01
C THR A 167 8.59 13.06 1.31
N ALA A 168 8.08 12.84 2.52
CA ALA A 168 6.79 13.38 2.91
C ALA A 168 6.85 14.92 2.97
N SER A 169 5.86 15.58 2.37
CA SER A 169 5.71 17.04 2.39
C SER A 169 4.26 17.43 2.67
N GLY A 170 4.07 18.56 3.36
CA GLY A 170 2.72 19.10 3.60
C GLY A 170 2.02 19.50 2.30
N SER A 171 2.76 19.98 1.31
CA SER A 171 2.22 20.37 0.00
C SER A 171 1.64 19.20 -0.80
N ASN A 172 2.21 17.99 -0.67
CA ASN A 172 1.66 16.80 -1.32
C ASN A 172 0.30 16.43 -0.74
N LEU A 173 0.15 16.50 0.59
CA LEU A 173 -1.13 16.23 1.26
C LEU A 173 -2.19 17.28 0.92
N GLU A 174 -1.80 18.54 0.75
CA GLU A 174 -2.73 19.62 0.42
C GLU A 174 -3.45 19.37 -0.92
N ARG A 175 -2.75 18.76 -1.90
CA ARG A 175 -3.37 18.33 -3.18
C ARG A 175 -4.49 17.30 -3.00
N LEU A 176 -4.45 16.54 -1.91
CA LEU A 176 -5.40 15.47 -1.62
C LEU A 176 -6.47 15.86 -0.61
N ARG A 177 -6.29 16.99 0.11
CA ARG A 177 -7.19 17.51 1.15
C ARG A 177 -8.66 17.41 0.76
N GLY A 178 -9.05 17.94 -0.40
CA GLY A 178 -10.45 17.93 -0.83
C GLY A 178 -11.04 16.52 -0.96
N TYR A 179 -10.24 15.53 -1.35
CA TYR A 179 -10.68 14.12 -1.44
C TYR A 179 -10.80 13.44 -0.08
N ILE A 180 -9.99 13.87 0.90
CA ILE A 180 -10.08 13.41 2.29
C ILE A 180 -11.33 14.01 2.94
N GLU A 181 -11.54 15.32 2.78
CA GLU A 181 -12.68 16.05 3.35
C GLU A 181 -14.02 15.59 2.78
N CYS A 182 -14.10 15.29 1.48
CA CYS A 182 -15.31 14.71 0.88
C CYS A 182 -15.39 13.18 1.00
N GLU A 183 -14.58 12.58 1.88
CA GLU A 183 -14.66 11.15 2.22
C GLU A 183 -14.41 10.17 1.06
N LYS A 184 -13.83 10.62 -0.05
CA LYS A 184 -13.41 9.76 -1.17
C LYS A 184 -12.13 8.98 -0.85
N LEU A 185 -11.24 9.60 -0.10
CA LEU A 185 -10.01 8.98 0.40
C LEU A 185 -10.16 8.74 1.90
N LYS A 186 -10.45 7.51 2.29
CA LYS A 186 -10.62 7.12 3.69
C LYS A 186 -9.43 6.31 4.20
N PRO A 187 -8.91 6.60 5.41
CA PRO A 187 -7.99 5.71 6.07
C PRO A 187 -8.68 4.37 6.34
N VAL A 188 -7.98 3.29 6.02
CA VAL A 188 -8.42 1.94 6.39
C VAL A 188 -7.52 1.45 7.51
N ILE A 189 -8.10 1.34 8.68
CA ILE A 189 -7.46 0.80 9.88
C ILE A 189 -7.96 -0.64 10.08
N ASP A 190 -7.05 -1.52 10.50
CA ASP A 190 -7.40 -2.89 10.85
C ASP A 190 -8.34 -2.90 12.08
N PRO A 191 -9.42 -3.69 12.07
CA PRO A 191 -10.39 -3.70 13.17
C PRO A 191 -9.84 -4.05 14.55
N ILE A 192 -8.66 -4.68 14.64
CA ILE A 192 -8.02 -5.04 15.93
C ILE A 192 -7.19 -3.86 16.48
N SER A 193 -6.95 -2.82 15.68
CA SER A 193 -6.29 -1.59 16.14
C SER A 193 -7.23 -0.66 16.93
N PRO A 194 -6.69 0.25 17.76
CA PRO A 194 -5.26 0.44 18.05
C PRO A 194 -4.71 -0.59 19.06
N TYR A 195 -3.44 -0.91 18.92
CA TYR A 195 -2.68 -1.63 19.96
C TYR A 195 -2.04 -0.62 20.90
N SER A 196 -2.02 -0.91 22.21
CA SER A 196 -1.12 -0.20 23.13
C SER A 196 0.34 -0.44 22.72
N PHE A 197 1.22 0.52 23.00
CA PHE A 197 2.66 0.39 22.80
C PHE A 197 3.24 -0.85 23.50
N SER A 198 2.69 -1.22 24.66
CA SER A 198 3.05 -2.44 25.39
C SER A 198 2.78 -3.73 24.59
N ASN A 199 1.81 -3.69 23.67
CA ASN A 199 1.37 -4.82 22.86
C ASN A 199 1.93 -4.78 21.41
N VAL A 200 3.00 -4.02 21.16
CA VAL A 200 3.66 -3.95 19.84
C VAL A 200 4.00 -5.34 19.28
N MET A 201 4.43 -6.27 20.13
CA MET A 201 4.75 -7.63 19.69
C MET A 201 3.53 -8.40 19.18
N GLU A 202 2.35 -8.18 19.76
CA GLU A 202 1.10 -8.78 19.30
C GLU A 202 0.65 -8.17 17.97
N ALA A 203 0.83 -6.85 17.81
CA ALA A 203 0.61 -6.16 16.56
C ALA A 203 1.46 -6.77 15.42
N PHE A 204 2.75 -7.03 15.66
CA PHE A 204 3.63 -7.71 14.71
C PHE A 204 3.21 -9.17 14.43
N LYS A 205 2.75 -9.92 15.43
CA LYS A 205 2.25 -11.30 15.22
C LYS A 205 1.00 -11.33 14.34
N HIS A 206 0.06 -10.41 14.53
CA HIS A 206 -1.16 -10.31 13.71
C HIS A 206 -0.84 -9.95 12.25
N ILE A 207 0.12 -9.04 12.10
CA ILE A 207 0.75 -8.69 10.83
C ILE A 207 1.32 -9.94 10.12
N GLU A 208 2.18 -10.69 10.82
CA GLU A 208 2.85 -11.89 10.30
C GLU A 208 1.87 -13.01 9.94
N SER A 209 0.71 -13.04 10.60
CA SER A 209 -0.33 -14.02 10.29
C SER A 209 -1.03 -13.75 8.95
N GLY A 210 -0.75 -12.62 8.29
CA GLY A 210 -1.37 -12.22 7.03
C GLY A 210 -2.87 -11.87 7.15
N ARG A 211 -3.41 -11.80 8.37
CA ARG A 211 -4.84 -11.52 8.60
C ARG A 211 -5.15 -10.03 8.58
N ALA A 212 -4.15 -9.19 8.86
CA ALA A 212 -4.28 -7.75 8.86
C ALA A 212 -4.88 -7.18 7.56
N ARG A 213 -5.76 -6.20 7.68
CA ARG A 213 -6.41 -5.46 6.58
C ARG A 213 -6.27 -3.97 6.84
N GLY A 214 -5.64 -3.25 5.91
CA GLY A 214 -5.32 -1.84 6.15
C GLY A 214 -4.22 -1.65 7.21
N LYS A 215 -4.17 -0.46 7.81
CA LYS A 215 -3.10 -0.06 8.75
C LYS A 215 -3.32 -0.63 10.14
N ILE A 216 -2.21 -1.06 10.74
CA ILE A 216 -2.11 -1.28 12.17
C ILE A 216 -1.64 0.02 12.84
N VAL A 217 -2.35 0.44 13.88
CA VAL A 217 -2.04 1.67 14.62
C VAL A 217 -1.56 1.31 16.02
N ILE A 218 -0.46 1.93 16.46
CA ILE A 218 0.06 1.81 17.82
C ILE A 218 -0.23 3.10 18.59
N SER A 219 -0.95 2.99 19.70
CA SER A 219 -1.14 4.09 20.65
C SER A 219 0.05 4.14 21.62
N PRO A 220 0.80 5.25 21.71
CA PRO A 220 1.90 5.43 22.64
C PRO A 220 1.46 5.67 24.09
N ILE A 221 0.18 5.97 24.30
CA ILE A 221 -0.41 6.28 25.60
C ILE A 221 -1.71 5.48 25.69
N ASP A 222 -1.90 4.80 26.81
CA ASP A 222 -3.13 4.05 27.13
C ASP A 222 -4.32 5.00 27.38
#